data_AF-A0A9P0AB95-F1
#
_entry.id   AF-A0A9P0AB95-F1
#
_cell.length_a   1.000
_cell.length_b   1.000
_cell.length_c   1.000
_cell.angle_alpha   90.00
_cell.angle_beta   90.00
_cell.angle_gamma   90.00
#
_symmetry.space_group_name_H-M   'P 1'
#
loop_
_entity.id
_entity.type
_entity.pdbx_description
1 polymer ?
#
loop_
_entity_poly.entity_id
_entity_poly.type
_entity_poly.pdbx_seq_one_letter_code
_entity_poly.pdbx_strand_id
1 'polypeptide(L)'
;MVKQPDTLKTKSRAPTIDQINADRITQLANQYWAPNAKNKEQYDPKIIEDIYYKEILGSKFSLRRVMMLELSQFLENYLWPNYKTGSSSHAHIMSIVVILNEKFRERVPAWEPFKKNPEHFPGFFNQLLEVCLLTGPKRVLLEQTALIVLLNHFFNSMEVELIREQVKKLVSLSMWISLHEARREHEFKLIPKWRKFWKILQKRETPEQAQKAEFERKFLHKLILGFIETLDQIPEEGVVSAEYLHYCERFLELMIDLEALLPTRRFFNTVLDDTHLVTRCSLSSLTKRPEGNLFVQVNSFDTKVFIDERL
;
A
#
# COMPACT_ATOMS: atom_id res chain seq x y z
N MET A 1 11.56 8.75 -58.44
CA MET A 1 10.56 8.27 -57.46
C MET A 1 11.31 7.62 -56.30
N VAL A 2 11.47 8.34 -55.19
CA VAL A 2 12.01 7.79 -53.94
C VAL A 2 10.99 8.18 -52.87
N LYS A 3 10.31 7.17 -52.30
CA LYS A 3 9.37 7.35 -51.19
C LYS A 3 10.18 7.63 -49.93
N GLN A 4 9.88 8.75 -49.25
CA GLN A 4 10.32 8.99 -47.87
C GLN A 4 9.57 8.05 -46.92
N PRO A 5 10.21 7.55 -45.85
CA PRO A 5 9.55 6.68 -44.89
C PRO A 5 8.67 7.48 -43.92
N ASP A 6 7.48 6.94 -43.65
CA ASP A 6 6.52 7.45 -42.66
C ASP A 6 7.18 7.58 -41.28
N THR A 7 7.15 8.79 -40.74
CA THR A 7 7.54 9.06 -39.36
C THR A 7 6.44 8.53 -38.41
N LEU A 8 6.81 7.52 -37.62
CA LEU A 8 6.03 7.01 -36.49
C LEU A 8 5.68 8.17 -35.55
N LYS A 9 4.41 8.62 -35.59
CA LYS A 9 3.86 9.57 -34.63
C LYS A 9 3.92 8.96 -33.23
N THR A 10 4.85 9.43 -32.41
CA THR A 10 4.81 9.29 -30.96
C THR A 10 3.49 9.85 -30.44
N LYS A 11 2.59 8.98 -29.97
CA LYS A 11 1.34 9.38 -29.30
C LYS A 11 1.71 10.22 -28.06
N SER A 12 1.35 11.50 -28.08
CA SER A 12 1.36 12.37 -26.90
C SER A 12 0.62 11.67 -25.75
N ARG A 13 1.29 11.49 -24.61
CA ARG A 13 0.69 10.91 -23.39
C ARG A 13 -0.32 11.85 -22.73
N ALA A 14 -0.24 13.16 -23.00
CA ALA A 14 -1.14 14.16 -22.43
C ALA A 14 -2.36 14.38 -23.36
N PRO A 15 -3.60 14.35 -22.83
CA PRO A 15 -4.81 14.63 -23.59
C PRO A 15 -4.89 16.11 -24.02
N THR A 16 -5.59 16.38 -25.12
CA THR A 16 -5.86 17.77 -25.56
C THR A 16 -6.92 18.41 -24.67
N ILE A 17 -6.97 19.75 -24.65
CA ILE A 17 -7.97 20.51 -23.85
C ILE A 17 -9.41 20.09 -24.19
N ASP A 18 -9.72 19.88 -25.47
CA ASP A 18 -11.04 19.44 -25.90
C ASP A 18 -11.38 18.03 -25.40
N GLN A 19 -10.39 17.12 -25.37
CA GLN A 19 -10.57 15.78 -24.82
C GLN A 19 -10.75 15.80 -23.31
N ILE A 20 -10.11 16.73 -22.60
CA ILE A 20 -10.27 16.92 -21.16
C ILE A 20 -11.68 17.44 -20.86
N ASN A 21 -12.19 18.41 -21.62
CA ASN A 21 -13.50 19.00 -21.40
C ASN A 21 -14.66 18.04 -21.72
N ALA A 22 -14.49 17.17 -22.72
CA ALA A 22 -15.46 16.13 -23.05
C ALA A 22 -15.41 14.91 -22.10
N ASP A 23 -14.42 14.84 -21.21
CA ASP A 23 -14.22 13.69 -20.33
C ASP A 23 -15.28 13.63 -19.22
N ARG A 24 -15.82 12.43 -18.98
CA ARG A 24 -16.81 12.18 -17.91
C ARG A 24 -16.31 12.59 -16.52
N ILE A 25 -15.02 12.38 -16.21
CA ILE A 25 -14.45 12.80 -14.92
C ILE A 25 -14.46 14.32 -14.81
N THR A 26 -14.10 15.03 -15.87
CA THR A 26 -14.11 16.50 -15.87
C THR A 26 -15.53 17.06 -15.70
N GLN A 27 -16.52 16.44 -16.36
CA GLN A 27 -17.92 16.82 -16.21
C GLN A 27 -18.40 16.64 -14.77
N LEU A 28 -18.15 15.47 -14.18
CA LEU A 28 -18.48 15.19 -12.78
C LEU A 28 -17.72 16.14 -11.84
N ALA A 29 -16.45 16.40 -12.11
CA ALA A 29 -15.67 17.33 -11.31
C ALA A 29 -16.31 18.72 -11.30
N ASN A 30 -16.65 19.27 -12.46
CA ASN A 30 -17.31 20.56 -12.57
C ASN A 30 -18.69 20.61 -11.89
N GLN A 31 -19.38 19.47 -11.80
CA GLN A 31 -20.67 19.37 -11.12
C GLN A 31 -20.53 19.29 -9.59
N TYR A 32 -19.49 18.63 -9.08
CA TYR A 32 -19.45 18.24 -7.66
C TYR A 32 -18.27 18.80 -6.85
N TRP A 33 -17.05 18.92 -7.39
CA TRP A 33 -15.87 19.22 -6.54
C TRP A 33 -14.82 20.17 -7.12
N ALA A 34 -14.75 20.36 -8.43
CA ALA A 34 -13.71 21.16 -9.10
C ALA A 34 -13.60 22.56 -8.48
N PRO A 35 -12.39 23.07 -8.22
CA PRO A 35 -12.18 24.29 -7.44
C PRO A 35 -12.89 25.52 -8.04
N ASN A 36 -12.96 25.62 -9.37
CA ASN A 36 -13.48 26.79 -10.08
C ASN A 36 -14.98 26.68 -10.45
N ALA A 37 -15.67 25.62 -10.02
CA ALA A 37 -17.10 25.45 -10.28
C ALA A 37 -17.94 26.37 -9.37
N LYS A 38 -18.81 27.18 -9.98
CA LYS A 38 -19.61 28.19 -9.27
C LYS A 38 -20.80 27.60 -8.50
N ASN A 39 -21.47 26.60 -9.05
CA ASN A 39 -22.67 25.99 -8.50
C ASN A 39 -22.48 24.47 -8.39
N LYS A 40 -21.81 24.03 -7.31
CA LYS A 40 -21.60 22.60 -7.04
C LYS A 40 -22.87 21.99 -6.46
N GLU A 41 -23.18 20.77 -6.88
CA GLU A 41 -24.23 19.97 -6.26
C GLU A 41 -23.84 19.50 -4.86
N GLN A 42 -24.84 19.05 -4.10
CA GLN A 42 -24.63 18.44 -2.79
C GLN A 42 -23.82 17.13 -2.93
N TYR A 43 -23.04 16.81 -1.90
CA TYR A 43 -22.31 15.55 -1.82
C TYR A 43 -23.25 14.34 -2.02
N ASP A 44 -22.84 13.41 -2.90
CA ASP A 44 -23.51 12.13 -3.12
C ASP A 44 -22.45 11.00 -3.08
N PRO A 45 -22.50 10.09 -2.08
CA PRO A 45 -21.55 8.98 -1.99
C PRO A 45 -21.59 8.05 -3.21
N LYS A 46 -22.69 7.99 -3.98
CA LYS A 46 -22.79 7.18 -5.19
C LYS A 46 -21.83 7.63 -6.28
N ILE A 47 -21.43 8.90 -6.29
CA ILE A 47 -20.45 9.42 -7.25
C ILE A 47 -19.09 8.76 -7.04
N ILE A 48 -18.70 8.51 -5.79
CA ILE A 48 -17.45 7.79 -5.45
C ILE A 48 -17.55 6.33 -5.91
N GLU A 49 -18.67 5.65 -5.65
CA GLU A 49 -18.91 4.28 -6.12
C GLU A 49 -18.82 4.19 -7.65
N ASP A 50 -19.47 5.12 -8.35
CA ASP A 50 -19.50 5.18 -9.81
C ASP A 50 -18.11 5.44 -10.40
N ILE A 51 -17.35 6.38 -9.84
CA ILE A 51 -15.97 6.65 -10.25
C ILE A 51 -15.11 5.42 -10.00
N TYR A 52 -15.22 4.81 -8.82
CA TYR A 52 -14.41 3.66 -8.47
C TYR A 52 -14.67 2.49 -9.42
N TYR A 53 -15.91 2.02 -9.54
CA TYR A 53 -16.21 0.83 -10.32
C TYR A 53 -16.10 1.05 -11.83
N LYS A 54 -16.47 2.22 -12.34
CA LYS A 54 -16.50 2.47 -13.80
C LYS A 54 -15.17 3.04 -14.31
N GLU A 55 -14.53 3.93 -13.55
CA GLU A 55 -13.36 4.68 -14.03
C GLU A 55 -12.03 4.17 -13.47
N ILE A 56 -11.99 3.72 -12.22
CA ILE A 56 -10.75 3.20 -11.60
C ILE A 56 -10.64 1.70 -11.87
N LEU A 57 -11.52 0.88 -11.26
CA LEU A 57 -11.49 -0.57 -11.39
C LEU A 57 -11.87 -1.03 -12.79
N GLY A 58 -12.92 -0.45 -13.38
CA GLY A 58 -13.39 -0.78 -14.73
C GLY A 58 -12.36 -0.51 -15.83
N SER A 59 -11.44 0.44 -15.61
CA SER A 59 -10.32 0.72 -16.52
C SER A 59 -9.02 -0.02 -16.15
N LYS A 60 -9.08 -0.92 -15.14
CA LYS A 60 -7.92 -1.60 -14.55
C LYS A 60 -6.83 -0.63 -14.09
N PHE A 61 -7.23 0.39 -13.33
CA PHE A 61 -6.34 1.40 -12.75
C PHE A 61 -5.57 2.17 -13.82
N SER A 62 -6.26 2.53 -14.92
CA SER A 62 -5.64 3.27 -16.02
C SER A 62 -5.05 4.59 -15.53
N LEU A 63 -3.75 4.75 -15.77
CA LEU A 63 -3.00 5.95 -15.39
C LEU A 63 -3.70 7.24 -15.82
N ARG A 64 -4.23 7.26 -17.06
CA ARG A 64 -4.93 8.43 -17.59
C ARG A 64 -6.17 8.79 -16.76
N ARG A 65 -6.97 7.81 -16.32
CA ARG A 65 -8.17 8.08 -15.51
C ARG A 65 -7.78 8.61 -14.13
N VAL A 66 -6.75 8.00 -13.53
CA VAL A 66 -6.23 8.39 -12.21
C VAL A 66 -5.65 9.82 -12.24
N MET A 67 -4.85 10.16 -13.25
CA MET A 67 -4.33 11.51 -13.48
C MET A 67 -5.44 12.55 -13.58
N MET A 68 -6.52 12.25 -14.31
CA MET A 68 -7.65 13.18 -14.45
C MET A 68 -8.36 13.43 -13.11
N LEU A 69 -8.50 12.41 -12.27
CA LEU A 69 -9.05 12.57 -10.92
C LEU A 69 -8.13 13.42 -10.04
N GLU A 70 -6.82 13.19 -10.06
CA GLU A 70 -5.84 13.96 -9.31
C GLU A 70 -5.84 15.44 -9.71
N LEU A 71 -5.76 15.73 -11.02
CA LEU A 71 -5.77 17.09 -11.56
C LEU A 71 -7.06 17.86 -11.21
N SER A 72 -8.17 17.15 -11.05
CA SER A 72 -9.45 17.72 -10.64
C SER A 72 -9.55 18.01 -9.13
N GLN A 73 -8.51 17.68 -8.34
CA GLN A 73 -8.47 17.78 -6.87
C GLN A 73 -9.53 16.91 -6.18
N PHE A 74 -9.71 15.68 -6.68
CA PHE A 74 -10.72 14.76 -6.17
C PHE A 74 -10.50 14.39 -4.69
N LEU A 75 -9.25 14.25 -4.26
CA LEU A 75 -8.93 13.93 -2.86
C LEU A 75 -9.31 15.08 -1.92
N GLU A 76 -8.85 16.28 -2.24
CA GLU A 76 -8.96 17.47 -1.41
C GLU A 76 -10.39 17.98 -1.30
N ASN A 77 -11.15 17.89 -2.40
CA ASN A 77 -12.44 18.56 -2.51
C ASN A 77 -13.63 17.60 -2.43
N TYR A 78 -13.44 16.28 -2.57
CA TYR A 78 -14.56 15.32 -2.55
C TYR A 78 -14.32 14.09 -1.66
N LEU A 79 -13.16 13.43 -1.75
CA LEU A 79 -12.92 12.21 -0.98
C LEU A 79 -12.71 12.51 0.51
N TRP A 80 -11.67 13.27 0.85
CA TRP A 80 -11.27 13.42 2.25
C TRP A 80 -12.28 14.21 3.10
N PRO A 81 -12.85 15.35 2.64
CA PRO A 81 -13.84 16.09 3.42
C PRO A 81 -15.09 15.26 3.78
N ASN A 82 -15.43 14.27 2.95
CA ASN A 82 -16.60 13.43 3.12
C ASN A 82 -16.28 12.02 3.66
N TYR A 83 -15.02 11.74 3.97
CA TYR A 83 -14.64 10.46 4.56
C TYR A 83 -15.12 10.38 6.01
N LYS A 84 -15.75 9.25 6.37
CA LYS A 84 -16.22 8.97 7.74
C LYS A 84 -15.82 7.55 8.16
N THR A 85 -15.02 7.46 9.21
CA THR A 85 -14.59 6.18 9.79
C THR A 85 -15.79 5.28 10.09
N GLY A 86 -15.76 4.05 9.60
CA GLY A 86 -16.82 3.06 9.81
C GLY A 86 -18.09 3.25 8.98
N SER A 87 -18.19 4.31 8.17
CA SER A 87 -19.34 4.53 7.26
C SER A 87 -18.95 4.65 5.80
N SER A 88 -17.73 5.12 5.51
CA SER A 88 -17.18 5.15 4.16
C SER A 88 -17.00 3.75 3.58
N SER A 89 -17.33 3.60 2.31
CA SER A 89 -17.32 2.33 1.61
C SER A 89 -15.91 1.89 1.17
N HIS A 90 -15.81 0.64 0.71
CA HIS A 90 -14.59 0.11 0.06
C HIS A 90 -14.15 0.98 -1.12
N ALA A 91 -15.08 1.41 -1.98
CA ALA A 91 -14.81 2.29 -3.10
C ALA A 91 -14.21 3.64 -2.65
N HIS A 92 -14.68 4.18 -1.52
CA HIS A 92 -14.14 5.41 -0.93
C HIS A 92 -12.70 5.22 -0.45
N ILE A 93 -12.45 4.16 0.31
CA ILE A 93 -11.11 3.82 0.81
C ILE A 93 -10.15 3.63 -0.37
N MET A 94 -10.51 2.78 -1.34
CA MET A 94 -9.66 2.48 -2.49
C MET A 94 -9.46 3.69 -3.42
N SER A 95 -10.44 4.57 -3.56
CA SER A 95 -10.26 5.83 -4.29
C SER A 95 -9.22 6.72 -3.61
N ILE A 96 -9.24 6.85 -2.28
CA ILE A 96 -8.19 7.58 -1.54
C ILE A 96 -6.82 6.92 -1.77
N VAL A 97 -6.75 5.58 -1.70
CA VAL A 97 -5.51 4.83 -1.93
C VAL A 97 -4.89 5.17 -3.30
N VAL A 98 -5.71 5.10 -4.34
CA VAL A 98 -5.28 5.31 -5.73
C VAL A 98 -4.81 6.75 -5.97
N ILE A 99 -5.54 7.74 -5.45
CA ILE A 99 -5.15 9.14 -5.63
C ILE A 99 -3.89 9.48 -4.82
N LEU A 100 -3.71 8.89 -3.64
CA LEU A 100 -2.47 9.07 -2.88
C LEU A 100 -1.25 8.52 -3.63
N ASN A 101 -1.34 7.30 -4.16
CA ASN A 101 -0.27 6.72 -4.97
C ASN A 101 0.07 7.60 -6.19
N GLU A 102 -0.95 8.17 -6.83
CA GLU A 102 -0.74 9.10 -7.95
C GLU A 102 -0.01 10.38 -7.52
N LYS A 103 -0.38 10.95 -6.37
CA LYS A 103 0.33 12.12 -5.82
C LYS A 103 1.80 11.83 -5.57
N PHE A 104 2.14 10.66 -5.04
CA PHE A 104 3.53 10.22 -4.90
C PHE A 104 4.23 10.04 -6.24
N ARG A 105 3.54 9.46 -7.24
CA ARG A 105 4.05 9.28 -8.60
C ARG A 105 4.40 10.62 -9.26
N GLU A 106 3.56 11.63 -9.09
CA GLU A 106 3.75 12.99 -9.61
C GLU A 106 4.60 13.88 -8.67
N ARG A 107 5.05 13.35 -7.53
CA ARG A 107 5.89 14.04 -6.53
C ARG A 107 5.26 15.34 -6.01
N VAL A 108 3.94 15.34 -5.82
CA VAL A 108 3.19 16.45 -5.22
C VAL A 108 2.85 16.16 -3.75
N PRO A 109 2.59 17.19 -2.92
CA PRO A 109 2.26 16.98 -1.50
C PRO A 109 1.02 16.08 -1.33
N ALA A 110 1.21 14.93 -0.68
CA ALA A 110 0.16 13.93 -0.47
C ALA A 110 -0.62 14.12 0.84
N TRP A 111 0.04 14.63 1.88
CA TRP A 111 -0.45 14.53 3.26
C TRP A 111 -1.25 15.75 3.75
N GLU A 112 -1.21 16.87 3.03
CA GLU A 112 -1.82 18.13 3.47
C GLU A 112 -3.33 18.05 3.78
N PRO A 113 -4.16 17.33 3.01
CA PRO A 113 -5.59 17.22 3.33
C PRO A 113 -5.85 16.57 4.69
N PHE A 114 -5.05 15.55 5.02
CA PHE A 114 -5.16 14.82 6.27
C PHE A 114 -4.64 15.63 7.46
N LYS A 115 -3.58 16.43 7.27
CA LYS A 115 -3.11 17.37 8.30
C LYS A 115 -4.16 18.43 8.63
N LYS A 116 -4.88 18.93 7.61
CA LYS A 116 -5.93 19.93 7.77
C LYS A 116 -7.14 19.38 8.54
N ASN A 117 -7.55 18.16 8.26
CA ASN A 117 -8.69 17.50 8.91
C ASN A 117 -8.29 16.09 9.40
N PRO A 118 -7.59 15.96 10.55
CA PRO A 118 -6.97 14.69 10.96
C PRO A 118 -7.90 13.69 11.65
N GLU A 119 -9.12 14.10 12.03
CA GLU A 119 -10.05 13.35 12.89
C GLU A 119 -10.24 11.88 12.46
N HIS A 120 -10.48 11.65 11.17
CA HIS A 120 -10.76 10.31 10.65
C HIS A 120 -9.51 9.53 10.21
N PHE A 121 -8.31 10.14 10.26
CA PHE A 121 -7.10 9.52 9.72
C PHE A 121 -6.71 8.21 10.41
N PRO A 122 -6.73 8.10 11.76
CA PRO A 122 -6.48 6.83 12.42
C PRO A 122 -7.49 5.74 12.02
N GLY A 123 -8.75 6.11 11.78
CA GLY A 123 -9.79 5.20 11.31
C GLY A 123 -9.53 4.71 9.90
N PHE A 124 -9.25 5.62 8.97
CA PHE A 124 -8.84 5.31 7.60
C PHE A 124 -7.64 4.37 7.55
N PHE A 125 -6.60 4.66 8.32
CA PHE A 125 -5.41 3.81 8.39
C PHE A 125 -5.75 2.39 8.83
N ASN A 126 -6.55 2.22 9.89
CA ASN A 126 -6.95 0.89 10.36
C ASN A 126 -7.78 0.13 9.34
N GLN A 127 -8.77 0.78 8.71
CA GLN A 127 -9.58 0.16 7.66
C GLN A 127 -8.72 -0.26 6.47
N LEU A 128 -7.73 0.56 6.08
CA LEU A 128 -6.76 0.21 5.03
C LEU A 128 -5.97 -1.05 5.38
N LEU A 129 -5.46 -1.18 6.62
CA LEU A 129 -4.76 -2.39 7.07
C LEU A 129 -5.66 -3.63 7.01
N GLU A 130 -6.95 -3.50 7.34
CA GLU A 130 -7.92 -4.59 7.21
C GLU A 130 -8.07 -5.01 5.73
N VAL A 131 -8.12 -4.05 4.80
CA VAL A 131 -8.19 -4.35 3.36
C VAL A 131 -6.93 -5.05 2.86
N CYS A 132 -5.74 -4.69 3.36
CA CYS A 132 -4.48 -5.38 3.03
C CYS A 132 -4.47 -6.87 3.41
N LEU A 133 -5.30 -7.29 4.37
CA LEU A 133 -5.38 -8.67 4.85
C LEU A 133 -6.61 -9.42 4.33
N LEU A 134 -7.34 -8.88 3.35
CA LEU A 134 -8.45 -9.60 2.71
C LEU A 134 -7.95 -10.87 2.00
N THR A 135 -8.72 -11.94 2.13
CA THR A 135 -8.46 -13.24 1.49
C THR A 135 -9.68 -13.72 0.68
N GLY A 136 -9.48 -14.74 -0.14
CA GLY A 136 -10.55 -15.37 -0.92
C GLY A 136 -11.14 -14.45 -2.01
N PRO A 137 -12.43 -14.64 -2.39
CA PRO A 137 -13.02 -14.00 -3.57
C PRO A 137 -13.20 -12.48 -3.44
N LYS A 138 -13.08 -11.93 -2.22
CA LYS A 138 -13.13 -10.48 -1.97
C LYS A 138 -11.80 -9.80 -2.26
N ARG A 139 -10.72 -10.56 -2.43
CA ARG A 139 -9.37 -10.04 -2.65
C ARG A 139 -9.13 -9.81 -4.15
N VAL A 140 -8.93 -8.56 -4.54
CA VAL A 140 -8.56 -8.17 -5.91
C VAL A 140 -7.09 -7.77 -5.95
N LEU A 141 -6.26 -8.46 -6.75
CA LEU A 141 -4.80 -8.24 -6.76
C LEU A 141 -4.37 -6.83 -7.17
N LEU A 142 -5.10 -6.18 -8.07
CA LEU A 142 -4.85 -4.79 -8.44
C LEU A 142 -5.02 -3.85 -7.24
N GLU A 143 -6.06 -4.06 -6.43
CA GLU A 143 -6.28 -3.30 -5.20
C GLU A 143 -5.17 -3.58 -4.19
N GLN A 144 -4.82 -4.86 -4.00
CA GLN A 144 -3.75 -5.27 -3.08
C GLN A 144 -2.41 -4.66 -3.48
N THR A 145 -2.09 -4.59 -4.77
CA THR A 145 -0.87 -3.94 -5.26
C THR A 145 -0.88 -2.45 -4.93
N ALA A 146 -1.99 -1.74 -5.17
CA ALA A 146 -2.12 -0.32 -4.82
C ALA A 146 -2.00 -0.08 -3.30
N LEU A 147 -2.55 -0.98 -2.49
CA LEU A 147 -2.45 -0.94 -1.03
C LEU A 147 -1.00 -1.13 -0.54
N ILE A 148 -0.27 -2.09 -1.11
CA ILE A 148 1.15 -2.32 -0.78
C ILE A 148 2.00 -1.09 -1.13
N VAL A 149 1.78 -0.48 -2.30
CA VAL A 149 2.47 0.75 -2.70
C VAL A 149 2.19 1.89 -1.72
N LEU A 150 0.93 2.09 -1.33
CA LEU A 150 0.59 3.14 -0.36
C LEU A 150 1.14 2.84 1.04
N LEU A 151 1.12 1.57 1.46
CA LEU A 151 1.71 1.15 2.71
C LEU A 151 3.21 1.47 2.75
N ASN A 152 3.90 1.27 1.63
CA ASN A 152 5.30 1.67 1.50
C ASN A 152 5.48 3.19 1.64
N HIS A 153 4.63 3.99 1.00
CA HIS A 153 4.62 5.44 1.17
C HIS A 153 4.38 5.88 2.63
N PHE A 154 3.55 5.15 3.39
CA PHE A 154 3.37 5.44 4.83
C PHE A 154 4.64 5.20 5.64
N PHE A 155 5.34 4.08 5.42
CA PHE A 155 6.61 3.81 6.12
C PHE A 155 7.72 4.79 5.70
N ASN A 156 7.75 5.19 4.43
CA ASN A 156 8.69 6.17 3.91
C ASN A 156 8.34 7.64 4.26
N SER A 157 7.22 7.88 4.96
CA SER A 157 6.79 9.21 5.41
C SER A 157 6.80 9.37 6.94
N MET A 158 7.69 8.62 7.63
CA MET A 158 7.80 8.64 9.10
C MET A 158 8.22 9.98 9.68
N GLU A 159 8.69 10.95 8.90
CA GLU A 159 8.96 12.33 9.30
C GLU A 159 7.66 13.12 9.56
N VAL A 160 6.56 12.74 8.92
CA VAL A 160 5.24 13.35 9.13
C VAL A 160 4.60 12.79 10.39
N GLU A 161 4.37 13.65 11.38
CA GLU A 161 3.86 13.25 12.70
C GLU A 161 2.57 12.43 12.64
N LEU A 162 1.59 12.88 11.85
CA LEU A 162 0.31 12.19 11.66
C LEU A 162 0.50 10.74 11.20
N ILE A 163 1.46 10.51 10.29
CA ILE A 163 1.78 9.19 9.73
C ILE A 163 2.56 8.35 10.75
N ARG A 164 3.62 8.93 11.32
CA ARG A 164 4.48 8.32 12.33
C ARG A 164 3.70 7.74 13.50
N GLU A 165 2.69 8.46 13.98
CA GLU A 165 1.84 8.00 15.09
C GLU A 165 1.07 6.72 14.77
N GLN A 166 0.77 6.44 13.49
CA GLN A 166 0.13 5.19 13.08
C GLN A 166 1.16 4.09 12.81
N VAL A 167 2.14 4.36 11.94
CA VAL A 167 3.07 3.32 11.47
C VAL A 167 3.99 2.77 12.57
N LYS A 168 4.36 3.59 13.57
CA LYS A 168 5.23 3.14 14.67
C LYS A 168 4.63 1.98 15.48
N LYS A 169 3.30 1.83 15.47
CA LYS A 169 2.59 0.75 16.15
C LYS A 169 2.88 -0.61 15.50
N LEU A 170 3.09 -0.61 14.19
CA LEU A 170 3.30 -1.81 13.37
C LEU A 170 4.74 -2.36 13.46
N VAL A 171 5.71 -1.51 13.81
CA VAL A 171 7.16 -1.84 13.85
C VAL A 171 7.77 -1.70 15.25
N SER A 172 6.93 -1.72 16.29
CA SER A 172 7.39 -1.65 17.68
C SER A 172 7.80 -3.02 18.22
N LEU A 173 8.50 -3.06 19.36
CA LEU A 173 8.84 -4.31 20.07
C LEU A 173 7.62 -5.23 20.27
N SER A 174 6.41 -4.67 20.38
CA SER A 174 5.20 -5.45 20.59
C SER A 174 4.83 -6.38 19.43
N MET A 175 5.40 -6.16 18.23
CA MET A 175 5.20 -7.04 17.09
C MET A 175 5.78 -8.45 17.30
N TRP A 176 6.73 -8.62 18.23
CA TRP A 176 7.29 -9.92 18.61
C TRP A 176 6.26 -10.88 19.26
N ILE A 177 5.00 -10.45 19.42
CA ILE A 177 3.89 -11.34 19.74
C ILE A 177 3.63 -12.36 18.61
N SER A 178 4.05 -12.03 17.38
CA SER A 178 3.95 -12.90 16.21
C SER A 178 5.03 -13.99 16.17
N LEU A 179 6.15 -13.80 16.87
CA LEU A 179 7.24 -14.77 16.92
C LEU A 179 6.85 -16.01 17.72
N HIS A 180 7.43 -17.15 17.33
CA HIS A 180 7.49 -18.33 18.19
C HIS A 180 8.10 -18.00 19.56
N GLU A 181 7.56 -18.60 20.63
CA GLU A 181 8.00 -18.31 22.00
C GLU A 181 9.49 -18.57 22.19
N ALA A 182 10.00 -19.71 21.70
CA ALA A 182 11.42 -20.04 21.78
C ALA A 182 12.31 -19.00 21.07
N ARG A 183 11.88 -18.49 19.91
CA ARG A 183 12.59 -17.44 19.18
C ARG A 183 12.60 -16.14 19.97
N ARG A 184 11.45 -15.68 20.45
CA ARG A 184 11.34 -14.46 21.28
C ARG A 184 12.18 -14.56 22.55
N GLU A 185 12.20 -15.71 23.21
CA GLU A 185 13.01 -15.95 24.41
C GLU A 185 14.51 -15.93 24.11
N HIS A 186 14.93 -16.42 22.93
CA HIS A 186 16.30 -16.31 22.45
C HIS A 186 16.72 -14.83 22.29
N GLU A 187 15.91 -14.02 21.61
CA GLU A 187 16.19 -12.59 21.43
C GLU A 187 16.27 -11.83 22.77
N PHE A 188 15.41 -12.19 23.73
CA PHE A 188 15.49 -11.62 25.08
C PHE A 188 16.73 -12.05 25.86
N LYS A 189 17.34 -13.20 25.56
CA LYS A 189 18.61 -13.60 26.16
C LYS A 189 19.78 -12.79 25.57
N LEU A 190 19.75 -12.54 24.26
CA LEU A 190 20.74 -11.68 23.59
C LEU A 190 20.68 -10.25 24.14
N ILE A 191 19.47 -9.71 24.34
CA ILE A 191 19.26 -8.34 24.84
C ILE A 191 18.27 -8.33 26.02
N PRO A 192 18.73 -8.60 27.26
CA PRO A 192 17.87 -8.71 28.45
C PRO A 192 16.99 -7.49 28.75
N LYS A 193 17.41 -6.29 28.37
CA LYS A 193 16.60 -5.07 28.53
C LYS A 193 15.24 -5.16 27.80
N TRP A 194 15.16 -5.83 26.65
CA TRP A 194 13.90 -5.97 25.90
C TRP A 194 12.85 -6.75 26.65
N ARG A 195 13.24 -7.76 27.44
CA ARG A 195 12.32 -8.48 28.33
C ARG A 195 11.63 -7.55 29.33
N LYS A 196 12.36 -6.57 29.88
CA LYS A 196 11.79 -5.60 30.82
C LYS A 196 10.74 -4.73 30.13
N PHE A 197 11.04 -4.19 28.94
CA PHE A 197 10.10 -3.38 28.17
C PHE A 197 8.88 -4.19 27.70
N TRP A 198 9.09 -5.43 27.25
CA TRP A 198 8.03 -6.35 26.87
C TRP A 198 7.00 -6.57 28.00
N LYS A 199 7.48 -6.84 29.22
CA LYS A 199 6.62 -7.00 30.41
C LYS A 199 5.81 -5.74 30.73
N ILE A 200 6.31 -4.55 30.40
CA ILE A 200 5.58 -3.29 30.58
C ILE A 200 4.48 -3.15 29.52
N LEU A 201 4.78 -3.49 28.27
CA LEU A 201 3.82 -3.41 27.17
C LEU A 201 2.62 -4.34 27.39
N GLN A 202 2.83 -5.52 27.97
CA GLN A 202 1.76 -6.49 28.23
C GLN A 202 0.76 -6.07 29.33
N LYS A 203 1.08 -5.06 30.15
CA LYS A 203 0.27 -4.69 31.34
C LYS A 203 -0.73 -3.55 31.11
N ARG A 204 -0.79 -2.95 29.92
CA ARG A 204 -1.34 -1.59 29.74
C ARG A 204 -2.69 -1.50 29.02
N GLU A 205 -3.43 -2.60 28.84
CA GLU A 205 -4.53 -2.61 27.86
C GLU A 205 -5.86 -3.10 28.45
N THR A 206 -6.95 -2.39 28.14
CA THR A 206 -8.31 -2.92 28.28
C THR A 206 -8.57 -4.01 27.22
N PRO A 207 -9.60 -4.86 27.37
CA PRO A 207 -9.88 -5.91 26.38
C PRO A 207 -10.05 -5.41 24.94
N GLU A 208 -10.76 -4.28 24.73
CA GLU A 208 -10.98 -3.70 23.40
C GLU A 208 -9.68 -3.14 22.82
N GLN A 209 -8.86 -2.49 23.65
CA GLN A 209 -7.55 -1.99 23.25
C GLN A 209 -6.61 -3.15 22.91
N ALA A 210 -6.69 -4.26 23.65
CA ALA A 210 -5.87 -5.44 23.42
C ALA A 210 -6.18 -6.10 22.07
N GLN A 211 -7.45 -6.20 21.67
CA GLN A 211 -7.81 -6.77 20.36
C GLN A 211 -7.26 -5.92 19.21
N LYS A 212 -7.44 -4.59 19.28
CA LYS A 212 -6.90 -3.67 18.27
C LYS A 212 -5.37 -3.72 18.24
N ALA A 213 -4.74 -3.69 19.41
CA ALA A 213 -3.28 -3.77 19.50
C ALA A 213 -2.76 -5.12 18.99
N GLU A 214 -3.46 -6.22 19.24
CA GLU A 214 -3.09 -7.53 18.70
C GLU A 214 -3.15 -7.56 17.17
N PHE A 215 -4.17 -6.95 16.57
CA PHE A 215 -4.24 -6.79 15.12
C PHE A 215 -3.03 -6.02 14.59
N GLU A 216 -2.77 -4.84 15.13
CA GLU A 216 -1.64 -3.97 14.73
C GLU A 216 -0.28 -4.69 14.89
N ARG A 217 -0.08 -5.41 16.01
CA ARG A 217 1.14 -6.15 16.32
C ARG A 217 1.42 -7.32 15.39
N LYS A 218 0.36 -7.97 14.89
CA LYS A 218 0.47 -9.14 14.00
C LYS A 218 0.33 -8.76 12.53
N PHE A 219 0.05 -7.49 12.22
CA PHE A 219 -0.27 -7.04 10.87
C PHE A 219 0.82 -7.42 9.85
N LEU A 220 2.07 -6.99 10.05
CA LEU A 220 3.16 -7.26 9.09
C LEU A 220 3.45 -8.75 8.94
N HIS A 221 3.39 -9.53 10.02
CA HIS A 221 3.55 -10.98 9.95
C HIS A 221 2.44 -11.62 9.11
N LYS A 222 1.16 -11.29 9.36
CA LYS A 222 0.03 -11.77 8.57
C LYS A 222 0.11 -11.33 7.11
N LEU A 223 0.58 -10.12 6.86
CA LEU A 223 0.78 -9.58 5.52
C LEU A 223 1.83 -10.40 4.75
N ILE A 224 2.94 -10.76 5.40
CA ILE A 224 3.97 -11.66 4.83
C ILE A 224 3.39 -13.04 4.52
N LEU A 225 2.62 -13.64 5.43
CA LEU A 225 1.99 -14.93 5.18
C LEU A 225 1.04 -14.87 3.97
N GLY A 226 0.22 -13.83 3.86
CA GLY A 226 -0.67 -13.63 2.71
C GLY A 226 0.08 -13.42 1.38
N PHE A 227 1.27 -12.79 1.42
CA PHE A 227 2.15 -12.73 0.26
C PHE A 227 2.70 -14.12 -0.10
N ILE A 228 3.17 -14.91 0.87
CA ILE A 228 3.67 -16.27 0.62
C ILE A 228 2.58 -17.13 -0.01
N GLU A 229 1.34 -17.06 0.49
CA GLU A 229 0.19 -17.75 -0.12
C GLU A 229 -0.11 -17.29 -1.55
N THR A 230 0.14 -16.02 -1.87
CA THR A 230 0.00 -15.48 -3.23
C THR A 230 1.13 -15.96 -4.15
N LEU A 231 2.35 -16.00 -3.62
CA LEU A 231 3.53 -16.49 -4.34
C LEU A 231 3.40 -17.99 -4.67
N ASP A 232 2.90 -18.78 -3.73
CA ASP A 232 2.69 -20.23 -3.89
C ASP A 232 1.58 -20.55 -4.94
N GLN A 233 0.73 -19.59 -5.30
CA GLN A 233 -0.26 -19.73 -6.37
C GLN A 233 0.32 -19.58 -7.78
N ILE A 234 1.57 -19.12 -7.91
CA ILE A 234 2.23 -18.96 -9.21
C ILE A 234 2.75 -20.33 -9.67
N PRO A 235 2.23 -20.90 -10.77
CA PRO A 235 2.72 -22.17 -11.28
C PRO A 235 4.11 -22.05 -11.92
N GLU A 236 4.90 -23.12 -11.85
CA GLU A 236 6.22 -23.18 -12.48
C GLU A 236 6.13 -23.01 -14.00
N GLU A 237 5.14 -23.65 -14.63
CA GLU A 237 4.87 -23.58 -16.07
C GLU A 237 3.48 -22.99 -16.36
N GLY A 238 3.26 -22.56 -17.61
CA GLY A 238 1.97 -22.01 -18.06
C GLY A 238 1.86 -20.49 -17.91
N VAL A 239 0.64 -19.97 -18.06
CA VAL A 239 0.37 -18.52 -18.09
C VAL A 239 0.33 -17.95 -16.67
N VAL A 240 1.09 -16.89 -16.45
CA VAL A 240 1.05 -16.11 -15.20
C VAL A 240 0.49 -14.72 -15.52
N SER A 241 -0.47 -14.26 -14.72
CA SER A 241 -1.01 -12.91 -14.85
C SER A 241 0.01 -11.87 -14.39
N ALA A 242 0.14 -10.77 -15.13
CA ALA A 242 0.98 -9.63 -14.76
C ALA A 242 0.62 -9.05 -13.38
N GLU A 243 -0.63 -9.22 -12.93
CA GLU A 243 -1.10 -8.76 -11.61
C GLU A 243 -0.36 -9.47 -10.47
N TYR A 244 -0.05 -10.76 -10.60
CA TYR A 244 0.74 -11.50 -9.61
C TYR A 244 2.19 -11.01 -9.60
N LEU A 245 2.78 -10.83 -10.77
CA LEU A 245 4.17 -10.35 -10.91
C LEU A 245 4.34 -8.98 -10.25
N HIS A 246 3.48 -8.02 -10.62
CA HIS A 246 3.53 -6.66 -10.06
C HIS A 246 3.27 -6.65 -8.56
N TYR A 247 2.31 -7.44 -8.07
CA TYR A 247 2.07 -7.57 -6.64
C TYR A 247 3.33 -8.07 -5.92
N CYS A 248 3.97 -9.13 -6.43
CA CYS A 248 5.16 -9.69 -5.83
C CYS A 248 6.35 -8.72 -5.83
N GLU A 249 6.56 -7.99 -6.92
CA GLU A 249 7.60 -6.98 -7.02
C GLU A 249 7.39 -5.83 -6.02
N ARG A 250 6.18 -5.27 -5.95
CA ARG A 250 5.85 -4.19 -5.01
C ARG A 250 5.91 -4.67 -3.56
N PHE A 251 5.60 -5.94 -3.31
CA PHE A 251 5.71 -6.53 -1.98
C PHE A 251 7.17 -6.59 -1.52
N LEU A 252 8.07 -7.09 -2.37
CA LEU A 252 9.49 -7.13 -2.01
C LEU A 252 10.08 -5.72 -1.86
N GLU A 253 9.66 -4.75 -2.68
CA GLU A 253 10.04 -3.35 -2.50
C GLU A 253 9.66 -2.83 -1.10
N LEU A 254 8.45 -3.12 -0.62
CA LEU A 254 8.04 -2.78 0.76
C LEU A 254 8.92 -3.45 1.81
N MET A 255 9.28 -4.73 1.64
CA MET A 255 10.14 -5.44 2.60
C MET A 255 11.54 -4.81 2.68
N ILE A 256 12.11 -4.47 1.52
CA ILE A 256 13.42 -3.82 1.41
C ILE A 256 13.39 -2.46 2.06
N ASP A 257 12.39 -1.62 1.78
CA ASP A 257 12.30 -0.28 2.36
C ASP A 257 12.14 -0.33 3.88
N LEU A 258 11.38 -1.31 4.40
CA LEU A 258 11.27 -1.55 5.83
C LEU A 258 12.59 -1.96 6.48
N GLU A 259 13.42 -2.75 5.80
CA GLU A 259 14.73 -3.18 6.30
C GLU A 259 15.82 -2.14 6.11
N ALA A 260 15.70 -1.25 5.12
CA ALA A 260 16.68 -0.21 4.82
C ALA A 260 16.74 0.90 5.88
N LEU A 261 15.70 1.05 6.71
CA LEU A 261 15.59 2.12 7.70
C LEU A 261 15.62 1.57 9.14
N LEU A 262 16.55 2.06 9.97
CA LEU A 262 16.70 1.60 11.35
C LEU A 262 15.39 1.65 12.20
N PRO A 263 14.55 2.70 12.13
CA PRO A 263 13.32 2.78 12.92
C PRO A 263 12.30 1.66 12.62
N THR A 264 12.31 1.12 11.40
CA THR A 264 11.44 0.02 10.97
C THR A 264 12.14 -1.32 11.12
N ARG A 265 13.41 -1.43 10.72
CA ARG A 265 14.23 -2.66 10.76
C ARG A 265 14.32 -3.29 12.15
N ARG A 266 14.56 -2.47 13.19
CA ARG A 266 15.02 -2.90 14.52
C ARG A 266 14.30 -4.12 15.11
N PHE A 267 12.97 -4.16 15.02
CA PHE A 267 12.17 -5.27 15.52
C PHE A 267 11.56 -6.11 14.39
N PHE A 268 11.40 -5.50 13.21
CA PHE A 268 10.84 -6.15 12.04
C PHE A 268 11.77 -7.24 11.48
N ASN A 269 13.08 -6.99 11.43
CA ASN A 269 14.07 -7.95 10.91
C ASN A 269 13.92 -9.34 11.52
N THR A 270 13.75 -9.43 12.83
CA THR A 270 13.53 -10.70 13.53
C THR A 270 12.25 -11.42 13.07
N VAL A 271 11.16 -10.67 12.86
CA VAL A 271 9.88 -11.22 12.38
C VAL A 271 10.01 -11.66 10.94
N LEU A 272 10.70 -10.90 10.10
CA LEU A 272 10.96 -11.24 8.72
C LEU A 272 11.76 -12.55 8.60
N ASP A 273 12.82 -12.69 9.38
CA ASP A 273 13.63 -13.91 9.45
C ASP A 273 12.82 -15.14 9.93
N ASP A 274 11.95 -14.97 10.93
CA ASP A 274 11.08 -16.04 11.46
C ASP A 274 10.05 -16.53 10.45
N THR A 275 9.68 -15.71 9.45
CA THR A 275 8.79 -16.15 8.34
C THR A 275 9.51 -16.91 7.24
N HIS A 276 10.85 -16.96 7.27
CA HIS A 276 11.67 -17.55 6.22
C HIS A 276 11.41 -16.97 4.81
N LEU A 277 10.97 -15.71 4.74
CA LEU A 277 10.53 -15.07 3.49
C LEU A 277 11.57 -15.22 2.38
N VAL A 278 12.83 -14.89 2.65
CA VAL A 278 13.93 -14.94 1.66
C VAL A 278 14.10 -16.35 1.08
N THR A 279 14.04 -17.37 1.94
CA THR A 279 14.12 -18.78 1.52
C THR A 279 12.91 -19.16 0.67
N ARG A 280 11.70 -18.78 1.10
CA ARG A 280 10.45 -19.06 0.37
C ARG A 280 10.44 -18.38 -1.00
N CYS A 281 10.90 -17.13 -1.09
CA CYS A 281 11.09 -16.41 -2.35
C CYS A 281 12.09 -17.14 -3.26
N SER A 282 13.25 -17.51 -2.73
CA SER A 282 14.32 -18.15 -3.51
C SER A 282 13.90 -19.51 -4.10
N LEU A 283 13.10 -20.27 -3.36
CA LEU A 283 12.58 -21.59 -3.76
C LEU A 283 11.29 -21.52 -4.58
N SER A 284 10.68 -20.34 -4.75
CA SER A 284 9.39 -20.20 -5.43
C SER A 284 9.48 -20.52 -6.92
N SER A 285 8.36 -20.93 -7.50
CA SER A 285 8.21 -21.13 -8.94
C SER A 285 8.63 -19.88 -9.74
N LEU A 286 8.37 -18.69 -9.20
CA LEU A 286 8.62 -17.42 -9.89
C LEU A 286 10.10 -17.19 -10.21
N THR A 287 11.04 -17.67 -9.39
CA THR A 287 12.49 -17.48 -9.64
C THR A 287 13.02 -18.32 -10.80
N LYS A 288 12.31 -19.38 -11.16
CA LYS A 288 12.65 -20.27 -12.28
C LYS A 288 12.13 -19.75 -13.62
N ARG A 289 11.35 -18.67 -13.61
CA ARG A 289 10.64 -18.14 -14.77
C ARG A 289 11.33 -16.91 -15.35
N PRO A 290 11.31 -16.72 -16.69
CA PRO A 290 11.85 -15.52 -17.32
C PRO A 290 11.11 -14.24 -16.91
N GLU A 291 9.80 -14.33 -16.61
CA GLU A 291 9.02 -13.17 -16.14
C GLU A 291 9.41 -12.74 -14.73
N GLY A 292 10.06 -13.62 -13.94
CA GLY A 292 10.50 -13.35 -12.57
C GLY A 292 11.84 -12.62 -12.45
N ASN A 293 12.45 -12.17 -13.55
CA ASN A 293 13.78 -11.56 -13.52
C ASN A 293 13.88 -10.36 -12.57
N LEU A 294 12.89 -9.47 -12.56
CA LEU A 294 12.89 -8.31 -11.65
C LEU A 294 12.71 -8.77 -10.20
N PHE A 295 11.82 -9.72 -9.94
CA PHE A 295 11.65 -10.35 -8.63
C PHE A 295 12.96 -10.96 -8.11
N VAL A 296 13.71 -11.67 -8.95
CA VAL A 296 15.02 -12.26 -8.61
C VAL A 296 16.04 -11.17 -8.29
N GLN A 297 16.12 -10.11 -9.10
CA GLN A 297 17.02 -8.99 -8.85
C GLN A 297 16.74 -8.37 -7.48
N VAL A 298 15.48 -8.02 -7.21
CA VAL A 298 15.04 -7.41 -5.95
C VAL A 298 15.35 -8.33 -4.75
N ASN A 299 15.03 -9.62 -4.84
CA ASN A 299 15.33 -10.60 -3.78
C ASN A 299 16.84 -10.77 -3.51
N SER A 300 17.68 -10.68 -4.55
CA SER A 300 19.12 -10.90 -4.44
C SER A 300 19.89 -9.75 -3.76
N PHE A 301 19.38 -8.51 -3.86
CA PHE A 301 19.95 -7.37 -3.13
C PHE A 301 19.83 -7.57 -1.61
N ASP A 302 18.72 -8.16 -1.18
CA ASP A 302 18.37 -8.26 0.24
C ASP A 302 19.11 -9.40 0.95
N THR A 303 19.33 -10.55 0.27
CA THR A 303 20.09 -11.68 0.85
C THR A 303 21.48 -11.29 1.34
N LYS A 304 22.11 -10.29 0.72
CA LYS A 304 23.42 -9.77 1.12
C LYS A 304 23.35 -8.81 2.32
N VAL A 305 22.26 -8.04 2.44
CA VAL A 305 22.07 -7.05 3.53
C VAL A 305 21.56 -7.72 4.81
N PHE A 306 20.82 -8.83 4.70
CA PHE A 306 20.32 -9.59 5.86
C PHE A 306 21.40 -10.31 6.66
N ILE A 307 22.49 -10.72 6.01
CA ILE A 307 23.50 -11.58 6.63
C ILE A 307 24.50 -10.76 7.48
N ASP A 308 24.68 -9.46 7.20
CA ASP A 308 25.83 -8.69 7.70
C ASP A 308 25.55 -7.78 8.92
N GLU A 309 24.30 -7.58 9.36
CA GLU A 309 23.98 -6.63 10.44
C GLU A 309 23.30 -7.26 11.68
N ARG A 310 23.79 -8.42 12.15
CA ARG A 310 23.48 -8.92 13.51
C ARG A 310 24.38 -8.28 14.60
N LEU A 311 24.65 -6.98 14.51
CA LEU A 311 25.43 -6.23 15.52
C LEU A 311 24.63 -5.06 16.11
#